data_AF-Q9FD44-F1
#
_entry.id   AF-Q9FD44-F1
#
_cell.length_a   1.000
_cell.length_b   1.000
_cell.length_c   1.000
_cell.angle_alpha   90.00
_cell.angle_beta   90.00
_cell.angle_gamma   90.00
#
_symmetry.space_group_name_H-M   'P 1'
#
loop_
_entity.id
_entity.type
_entity.pdbx_description
1 polymer ?
#
loop_
_entity_poly.entity_id
_entity_poly.type
_entity_poly.pdbx_seq_one_letter_code
_entity_poly.pdbx_strand_id
1 'polypeptide(L)'
;SDLPKGTTVAFETPVDTATPGDKPAKVVVTYPDGSKDTVDVTVKVVDPRTDADKNDPAGKDQQVKVGETPKAEDSIGNLSDLPKGTTVAFETPVDTATPGDKPAKVVVTYPDGSKDTVDVTVKVVDPRTDADKNDPAGKDQQVKVGETPKAEDSIGNLSDLPKGTTVAFETPVDTATPGDKPAKVVVTYPDGSKDTVDVTVKVVDPRTDADKNDPAGKDQQVNGKGNKLPATGENATPFFNVAALTIISSVGLLSVSKKKED
;
A
#
# COMPACT_ATOMS: atom_id res chain seq x y z
N SER A 1 -14.82 46.42 -66.98
CA SER A 1 -13.36 46.50 -67.18
C SER A 1 -13.10 47.87 -67.74
N ASP A 2 -12.55 48.77 -66.93
CA ASP A 2 -12.38 50.18 -67.29
C ASP A 2 -11.10 50.45 -68.09
N LEU A 3 -10.31 49.42 -68.40
CA LEU A 3 -9.10 49.53 -69.20
C LEU A 3 -9.37 49.28 -70.69
N PRO A 4 -8.65 49.96 -71.59
CA PRO A 4 -8.75 49.74 -73.03
C PRO A 4 -8.54 48.27 -73.43
N LYS A 5 -9.26 47.81 -74.46
CA LYS A 5 -9.08 46.45 -75.01
C LYS A 5 -7.67 46.30 -75.58
N GLY A 6 -6.99 45.20 -75.24
CA GLY A 6 -5.60 44.94 -75.63
C GLY A 6 -4.56 45.32 -74.56
N THR A 7 -5.01 45.89 -73.44
CA THR A 7 -4.15 46.08 -72.26
C THR A 7 -3.67 44.74 -71.71
N THR A 8 -2.39 44.64 -71.37
CA THR A 8 -1.78 43.45 -70.75
C THR A 8 -1.26 43.78 -69.36
N VAL A 9 -1.20 42.77 -68.49
CA VAL A 9 -0.73 42.91 -67.11
C VAL A 9 0.29 41.82 -66.80
N ALA A 10 1.37 42.20 -66.11
CA ALA A 10 2.39 41.28 -65.63
C ALA A 10 2.99 41.82 -64.32
N PHE A 11 3.49 40.92 -63.47
CA PHE A 11 4.33 41.36 -62.36
C PHE A 11 5.67 41.87 -62.89
N GLU A 12 6.15 42.99 -62.33
CA GLU A 12 7.47 43.55 -62.66
C GLU A 12 8.58 42.56 -62.27
N THR A 13 8.42 41.91 -61.12
CA THR A 13 9.27 40.83 -60.63
C THR A 13 8.39 39.65 -60.20
N PRO A 14 8.75 38.40 -60.52
CA PRO A 14 8.04 37.23 -59.99
C PRO A 14 7.90 37.31 -58.46
N VAL A 15 6.69 37.07 -57.95
CA VAL A 15 6.41 37.13 -56.52
C VAL A 15 6.95 35.86 -55.85
N ASP A 16 7.77 36.01 -54.81
CA ASP A 16 8.25 34.88 -54.00
C ASP A 16 7.12 34.32 -53.12
N THR A 17 6.69 33.09 -53.42
CA THR A 17 5.67 32.36 -52.66
C THR A 17 6.23 31.22 -51.81
N ALA A 18 7.56 31.12 -51.65
CA ALA A 18 8.18 30.06 -50.85
C ALA A 18 7.93 30.21 -49.34
N THR A 19 7.62 31.43 -48.89
CA THR A 19 7.33 31.75 -47.50
C THR A 19 6.00 32.48 -47.35
N PRO A 20 5.17 32.12 -46.35
CA PRO A 20 3.94 32.85 -46.04
C PRO A 20 4.21 34.31 -45.64
N GLY A 21 3.20 35.15 -45.81
CA GLY A 21 3.22 36.56 -45.42
C GLY A 21 2.71 37.47 -46.53
N ASP A 22 2.59 38.75 -46.19
CA ASP A 22 2.23 39.80 -47.13
C ASP A 22 3.47 40.18 -47.96
N LYS A 23 3.42 39.88 -49.26
CA LYS A 23 4.49 40.15 -50.21
C LYS A 23 4.14 41.39 -51.04
N PRO A 24 4.88 42.52 -50.89
CA PRO A 24 4.69 43.66 -51.77
C PRO A 24 5.12 43.27 -53.19
N ALA A 25 4.32 43.65 -54.19
CA ALA A 25 4.58 43.38 -55.58
C ALA A 25 4.16 44.57 -56.45
N LYS A 26 4.79 44.69 -57.62
CA LYS A 26 4.46 45.70 -58.61
C LYS A 26 3.86 45.03 -59.84
N VAL A 27 2.70 45.52 -60.26
CA VAL A 27 2.04 45.10 -61.49
C VAL A 27 2.29 46.17 -62.54
N VAL A 28 2.93 45.79 -63.65
CA VAL A 28 3.10 46.63 -64.83
C VAL A 28 1.91 46.42 -65.74
N VAL A 29 1.16 47.50 -65.97
CA VAL A 29 0.03 47.56 -66.90
C VAL A 29 0.57 48.16 -68.21
N THR A 30 0.49 47.42 -69.31
CA THR A 30 0.93 47.91 -70.63
C THR A 30 -0.28 48.11 -71.53
N TYR A 31 -0.52 49.35 -71.95
CA TYR A 31 -1.65 49.75 -72.79
C TYR A 31 -1.38 49.48 -74.29
N PRO A 32 -2.42 49.48 -75.14
CA PRO A 32 -2.27 49.20 -76.58
C PRO A 32 -1.34 50.17 -77.33
N ASP A 33 -1.18 51.40 -76.84
CA ASP A 33 -0.29 52.41 -77.42
C ASP A 33 1.18 52.26 -76.94
N GLY A 34 1.46 51.26 -76.11
CA GLY A 34 2.77 50.99 -75.54
C GLY A 34 3.10 51.78 -74.26
N SER A 35 2.24 52.71 -73.83
CA SER A 35 2.37 53.37 -72.53
C SER A 35 2.21 52.38 -71.38
N LYS A 36 2.80 52.68 -70.22
CA LYS A 36 2.83 51.79 -69.06
C LYS A 36 2.52 52.52 -67.77
N ASP A 37 1.73 51.87 -66.92
CA ASP A 37 1.53 52.24 -65.52
C ASP A 37 2.09 51.15 -64.61
N THR A 38 2.50 51.53 -63.40
CA THR A 38 2.93 50.59 -62.35
C THR A 38 2.01 50.74 -61.15
N VAL A 39 1.45 49.63 -60.69
CA VAL A 39 0.54 49.58 -59.55
C VAL A 39 1.18 48.74 -58.45
N ASP A 40 1.35 49.33 -57.26
CA ASP A 40 1.76 48.60 -56.07
C ASP A 40 0.58 47.77 -55.54
N VAL A 41 0.81 46.47 -55.31
CA VAL A 41 -0.16 45.53 -54.75
C VAL A 41 0.48 44.72 -53.63
N THR A 42 -0.35 44.16 -52.75
CA THR A 42 0.09 43.22 -51.72
C THR A 42 -0.47 41.84 -52.04
N VAL A 43 0.40 40.84 -52.19
CA VAL A 43 0.02 39.43 -52.36
C VAL A 43 0.16 38.72 -51.02
N LYS A 44 -0.95 38.28 -50.45
CA LYS A 44 -0.95 37.50 -49.21
C LYS A 44 -0.68 36.02 -49.51
N VAL A 45 0.50 35.54 -49.14
CA VAL A 45 0.88 34.12 -49.22
C VAL A 45 0.53 33.45 -47.89
N VAL A 46 -0.11 32.28 -47.92
CA VAL A 46 -0.51 31.53 -46.72
C VAL A 46 0.09 30.13 -46.74
N ASP A 47 0.53 29.61 -45.58
CA ASP A 47 0.81 28.17 -45.42
C ASP A 47 -0.54 27.49 -45.17
N PRO A 48 -0.98 26.56 -46.02
CA PRO A 48 -2.24 25.85 -45.81
C PRO A 48 -2.19 24.87 -44.64
N ARG A 49 -0.99 24.51 -44.15
CA ARG A 49 -0.82 23.56 -43.04
C ARG A 49 -1.02 24.22 -41.70
N THR A 50 -1.71 23.51 -40.81
CA THR A 50 -1.87 23.86 -39.40
C THR A 50 -0.59 23.58 -38.60
N ASP A 51 -0.56 24.02 -37.34
CA ASP A 51 0.52 23.66 -36.42
C ASP A 51 0.49 22.15 -36.11
N ALA A 52 -0.68 21.52 -36.01
CA ALA A 52 -0.79 20.06 -35.90
C ALA A 52 -0.17 19.33 -37.11
N ASP A 53 -0.32 19.86 -38.33
CA ASP A 53 0.32 19.26 -39.51
C ASP A 53 1.86 19.42 -39.53
N LYS A 54 2.40 20.33 -38.71
CA LYS A 54 3.83 20.69 -38.68
C LYS A 54 4.58 20.08 -37.49
N ASN A 55 3.87 19.60 -36.49
CA ASN A 55 4.44 19.13 -35.23
C ASN A 55 3.97 17.69 -34.96
N ASP A 56 4.75 16.98 -34.14
CA ASP A 56 4.41 15.64 -33.69
C ASP A 56 4.74 15.54 -32.19
N PRO A 57 3.75 15.69 -31.30
CA PRO A 57 3.96 15.62 -29.87
C PRO A 57 4.35 14.20 -29.43
N ALA A 58 5.47 14.08 -28.74
CA ALA A 58 5.99 12.81 -28.25
C ALA A 58 5.42 12.50 -26.86
N GLY A 59 4.62 11.43 -26.78
CA GLY A 59 4.12 10.91 -25.51
C GLY A 59 5.23 10.42 -24.59
N LYS A 60 5.02 10.59 -23.29
CA LYS A 60 5.91 10.13 -22.23
C LYS A 60 5.07 9.53 -21.10
N ASP A 61 5.43 8.31 -20.72
CA ASP A 61 4.85 7.69 -19.53
C ASP A 61 5.35 8.39 -18.27
N GLN A 62 4.46 8.56 -17.30
CA GLN A 62 4.79 9.16 -16.00
C GLN A 62 4.35 8.25 -14.86
N GLN A 63 4.90 8.49 -13.67
CA GLN A 63 4.57 7.75 -12.46
C GLN A 63 4.14 8.71 -11.36
N VAL A 64 3.04 8.39 -10.68
CA VAL A 64 2.48 9.14 -9.54
C VAL A 64 2.07 8.20 -8.43
N LYS A 65 1.85 8.71 -7.22
CA LYS A 65 1.34 7.90 -6.10
C LYS A 65 -0.19 7.86 -6.09
N VAL A 66 -0.74 6.88 -5.37
CA VAL A 66 -2.19 6.82 -5.10
C VAL A 66 -2.69 8.14 -4.54
N GLY A 67 -3.74 8.68 -5.14
CA GLY A 67 -4.39 9.94 -4.76
C GLY A 67 -3.72 11.21 -5.27
N GLU A 68 -2.56 11.13 -5.93
CA GLU A 68 -1.94 12.30 -6.57
C GLU A 68 -2.61 12.61 -7.91
N THR A 69 -2.73 13.91 -8.25
CA THR A 69 -3.24 14.34 -9.55
C THR A 69 -2.08 14.52 -10.53
N PRO A 70 -1.97 13.72 -11.60
CA PRO A 70 -0.91 13.87 -12.60
C PRO A 70 -1.10 15.14 -13.42
N LYS A 71 -0.01 15.69 -13.94
CA LYS A 71 -0.01 16.83 -14.86
C LYS A 71 0.17 16.34 -16.30
N ALA A 72 -0.59 16.89 -17.24
CA ALA A 72 -0.50 16.48 -18.65
C ALA A 72 0.85 16.86 -19.27
N GLU A 73 1.44 17.95 -18.79
CA GLU A 73 2.77 18.45 -19.17
C GLU A 73 3.86 17.40 -18.92
N ASP A 74 3.77 16.66 -17.82
CA ASP A 74 4.74 15.61 -17.48
C ASP A 74 4.63 14.39 -18.40
N SER A 75 3.54 14.29 -19.17
CA SER A 75 3.26 13.23 -20.15
C SER A 75 3.61 13.59 -21.59
N ILE A 76 4.16 14.78 -21.87
CA ILE A 76 4.65 15.16 -23.21
C ILE A 76 6.15 15.44 -23.13
N GLY A 77 6.95 14.60 -23.79
CA GLY A 77 8.41 14.62 -23.68
C GLY A 77 9.09 15.79 -24.41
N ASN A 78 8.48 16.28 -25.50
CA ASN A 78 9.03 17.33 -26.36
C ASN A 78 8.23 18.65 -26.30
N LEU A 79 7.59 18.94 -25.17
CA LEU A 79 6.74 20.14 -25.03
C LEU A 79 7.47 21.45 -25.33
N SER A 80 8.80 21.50 -25.11
CA SER A 80 9.66 22.64 -25.43
C SER A 80 9.88 22.88 -26.93
N ASP A 81 9.70 21.84 -27.75
CA ASP A 81 9.94 21.87 -29.19
C ASP A 81 8.69 22.33 -29.94
N LEU A 82 7.52 22.25 -29.28
CA LEU A 82 6.25 22.69 -29.82
C LEU A 82 6.17 24.24 -29.86
N PRO A 83 5.28 24.81 -30.72
CA PRO A 83 5.08 26.25 -30.79
C PRO A 83 4.80 26.90 -29.43
N LYS A 84 5.33 28.11 -29.21
CA LYS A 84 5.04 28.85 -27.97
C LYS A 84 3.55 29.16 -27.86
N GLY A 85 2.97 28.86 -26.71
CA GLY A 85 1.53 29.01 -26.46
C GLY A 85 0.74 27.72 -26.65
N THR A 86 1.38 26.63 -27.09
CA THR A 86 0.79 25.29 -27.02
C THR A 86 0.43 24.96 -25.59
N THR A 87 -0.79 24.47 -25.39
CA THR A 87 -1.31 24.01 -24.09
C THR A 87 -1.59 22.51 -24.16
N VAL A 88 -1.51 21.85 -23.01
CA VAL A 88 -1.77 20.41 -22.90
C VAL A 88 -2.71 20.14 -21.75
N ALA A 89 -3.60 19.18 -21.94
CA ALA A 89 -4.52 18.72 -20.90
C ALA A 89 -4.85 17.25 -21.13
N PHE A 90 -5.13 16.51 -20.06
CA PHE A 90 -5.74 15.19 -20.23
C PHE A 90 -7.16 15.35 -20.79
N GLU A 91 -7.52 14.52 -21.77
CA GLU A 91 -8.87 14.47 -22.34
C GLU A 91 -9.90 14.15 -21.24
N THR A 92 -9.53 13.24 -20.34
CA THR A 92 -10.28 12.88 -19.14
C THR A 92 -9.36 12.91 -17.92
N PRO A 93 -9.82 13.40 -16.75
CA PRO A 93 -9.04 13.31 -15.51
C PRO A 93 -8.63 11.86 -15.23
N VAL A 94 -7.35 11.64 -14.91
CA VAL A 94 -6.82 10.30 -14.63
C VAL A 94 -7.21 9.88 -13.21
N ASP A 95 -7.87 8.73 -13.07
CA ASP A 95 -8.20 8.16 -11.76
C ASP A 95 -6.96 7.52 -11.11
N THR A 96 -6.49 8.13 -10.03
CA THR A 96 -5.34 7.67 -9.24
C THR A 96 -5.73 7.11 -7.88
N ALA A 97 -7.02 6.84 -7.62
CA ALA A 97 -7.47 6.27 -6.35
C ALA A 97 -6.99 4.83 -6.13
N THR A 98 -6.59 4.14 -7.20
CA THR A 98 -6.11 2.75 -7.18
C THR A 98 -4.78 2.62 -7.93
N PRO A 99 -3.85 1.78 -7.45
CA PRO A 99 -2.60 1.47 -8.15
C PRO A 99 -2.82 0.80 -9.51
N GLY A 100 -1.81 0.89 -10.37
CA GLY A 100 -1.76 0.24 -11.67
C GLY A 100 -1.47 1.21 -12.80
N ASP A 101 -1.31 0.64 -14.00
CA ASP A 101 -1.09 1.41 -15.23
C ASP A 101 -2.44 1.94 -15.74
N LYS A 102 -2.56 3.27 -15.82
CA LYS A 102 -3.78 3.95 -16.26
C LYS A 102 -3.56 4.51 -17.67
N PRO A 103 -4.23 3.99 -18.71
CA PRO A 103 -4.17 4.58 -20.04
C PRO A 103 -4.85 5.94 -20.02
N ALA A 104 -4.21 6.94 -20.63
CA ALA A 104 -4.71 8.30 -20.71
C ALA A 104 -4.43 8.90 -22.09
N LYS A 105 -5.20 9.94 -22.41
CA LYS A 105 -5.04 10.73 -23.64
C LYS A 105 -4.71 12.15 -23.27
N VAL A 106 -3.65 12.69 -23.85
CA VAL A 106 -3.29 14.10 -23.74
C VAL A 106 -3.72 14.80 -25.02
N VAL A 107 -4.54 15.84 -24.87
CA VAL A 107 -4.92 16.75 -25.95
C VAL A 107 -3.93 17.90 -25.96
N VAL A 108 -3.22 18.05 -27.07
CA VAL A 108 -2.29 19.14 -27.34
C VAL A 108 -3.04 20.18 -28.16
N THR A 109 -3.18 21.40 -27.66
CA THR A 109 -3.87 22.50 -28.36
C THR A 109 -2.86 23.57 -28.74
N TYR A 110 -2.69 23.78 -30.04
CA TYR A 110 -1.74 24.73 -30.61
C TYR A 110 -2.29 26.17 -30.64
N PRO A 111 -1.43 27.19 -30.80
CA PRO A 111 -1.84 28.60 -30.88
C PRO A 111 -2.80 28.91 -32.03
N ASP A 112 -2.71 28.19 -33.15
CA ASP A 112 -3.61 28.32 -34.30
C ASP A 112 -4.98 27.64 -34.10
N GLY A 113 -5.17 26.99 -32.95
CA GLY A 113 -6.39 26.27 -32.56
C GLY A 113 -6.47 24.82 -33.06
N SER A 114 -5.52 24.37 -33.89
CA SER A 114 -5.40 22.96 -34.27
C SER A 114 -5.01 22.10 -33.06
N LYS A 115 -5.23 20.79 -33.13
CA LYS A 115 -5.03 19.86 -32.01
C LYS A 115 -4.47 18.53 -32.44
N ASP A 116 -3.65 17.94 -31.57
CA ASP A 116 -3.26 16.54 -31.60
C ASP A 116 -3.74 15.82 -30.34
N THR A 117 -3.84 14.50 -30.43
CA THR A 117 -4.13 13.62 -29.29
C THR A 117 -3.04 12.56 -29.18
N VAL A 118 -2.45 12.45 -27.99
CA VAL A 118 -1.37 11.52 -27.69
C VAL A 118 -1.81 10.51 -26.65
N ASP A 119 -1.70 9.22 -26.95
CA ASP A 119 -1.91 8.14 -25.99
C ASP A 119 -0.67 7.97 -25.09
N VAL A 120 -0.87 7.91 -23.77
CA VAL A 120 0.18 7.77 -22.75
C VAL A 120 -0.26 6.84 -21.62
N THR A 121 0.69 6.36 -20.83
CA THR A 121 0.41 5.60 -19.61
C THR A 121 0.81 6.39 -18.36
N VAL A 122 -0.11 6.52 -17.41
CA VAL A 122 0.18 7.02 -16.06
C VAL A 122 0.23 5.83 -15.10
N LYS A 123 1.43 5.52 -14.59
CA LYS A 123 1.63 4.46 -13.61
C LYS A 123 1.34 4.97 -12.20
N VAL A 124 0.30 4.43 -11.56
CA VAL A 124 -0.07 4.78 -10.18
C VAL A 124 0.51 3.75 -9.22
N VAL A 125 1.27 4.18 -8.23
CA VAL A 125 1.87 3.29 -7.22
C VAL A 125 1.33 3.56 -5.82
N ASP A 126 1.01 2.51 -5.05
CA ASP A 126 0.80 2.65 -3.60
C ASP A 126 2.17 2.60 -2.92
N PRO A 127 2.65 3.68 -2.28
CA PRO A 127 3.94 3.67 -1.60
C PRO A 127 3.92 2.85 -0.30
N ARG A 128 2.74 2.46 0.21
CA ARG A 128 2.59 1.70 1.45
C ARG A 128 2.97 0.24 1.24
N THR A 129 3.73 -0.29 2.18
CA THR A 129 4.03 -1.72 2.29
C THR A 129 2.81 -2.51 2.77
N ASP A 130 2.87 -3.84 2.73
CA ASP A 130 1.85 -4.69 3.33
C ASP A 130 1.80 -4.51 4.85
N ALA A 131 2.94 -4.29 5.52
CA ALA A 131 2.96 -3.91 6.93
C ALA A 131 2.20 -2.60 7.21
N ASP A 132 2.32 -1.60 6.34
CA ASP A 132 1.56 -0.34 6.49
C ASP A 132 0.04 -0.52 6.24
N LYS A 133 -0.37 -1.59 5.56
CA LYS A 133 -1.76 -1.86 5.15
C LYS A 133 -2.49 -2.81 6.08
N ASN A 134 -1.76 -3.55 6.92
CA ASN A 134 -2.31 -4.60 7.76
C ASN A 134 -1.98 -4.34 9.24
N ASP A 135 -2.75 -4.94 10.12
CA ASP A 135 -2.53 -4.90 11.56
C ASP A 135 -2.73 -6.32 12.12
N PRO A 136 -1.66 -7.09 12.35
CA PRO A 136 -1.78 -8.46 12.84
C PRO A 136 -2.22 -8.48 14.30
N ALA A 137 -3.35 -9.13 14.55
CA ALA A 137 -3.96 -9.23 15.86
C ALA A 137 -3.29 -10.34 16.69
N GLY A 138 -2.50 -9.94 17.68
CA GLY A 138 -1.91 -10.87 18.65
C GLY A 138 -2.96 -11.64 19.44
N LYS A 139 -2.67 -12.91 19.71
CA LYS A 139 -3.50 -13.80 20.50
C LYS A 139 -2.63 -14.58 21.48
N ASP A 140 -2.98 -14.48 22.75
CA ASP A 140 -2.37 -15.33 23.76
C ASP A 140 -2.80 -16.78 23.53
N GLN A 141 -1.85 -17.70 23.67
CA GLN A 141 -2.09 -19.13 23.52
C GLN A 141 -1.68 -19.88 24.78
N GLN A 142 -2.26 -21.07 24.97
CA GLN A 142 -1.95 -21.93 26.10
C GLN A 142 -1.45 -23.29 25.59
N VAL A 143 -0.34 -23.75 26.16
CA VAL A 143 0.28 -25.05 25.86
C VAL A 143 0.66 -25.77 27.16
N LYS A 144 0.92 -27.07 27.09
CA LYS A 144 1.42 -27.84 28.25
C LYS A 144 2.93 -27.77 28.35
N VAL A 145 3.47 -28.09 29.54
CA VAL A 145 4.91 -28.24 29.75
C VAL A 145 5.52 -29.20 28.71
N GLY A 146 6.58 -28.74 28.04
CA GLY A 146 7.31 -29.49 27.02
C GLY A 146 6.69 -29.47 25.61
N GLU A 147 5.51 -28.89 25.42
CA GLU A 147 4.93 -28.70 24.08
C GLU A 147 5.62 -27.54 23.36
N THR A 148 5.81 -27.66 22.04
CA THR A 148 6.32 -26.57 21.20
C THR A 148 5.15 -25.74 20.67
N PRO A 149 4.99 -24.46 21.09
CA PRO A 149 3.93 -23.61 20.57
C PRO A 149 4.17 -23.28 19.09
N LYS A 150 3.10 -23.08 18.33
CA LYS A 150 3.15 -22.60 16.95
C LYS A 150 2.87 -21.11 16.89
N ALA A 151 3.62 -20.37 16.09
CA ALA A 151 3.44 -18.91 15.98
C ALA A 151 2.09 -18.56 15.35
N GLU A 152 1.59 -19.43 14.44
CA GLU A 152 0.29 -19.33 13.79
C GLU A 152 -0.86 -19.28 14.81
N ASP A 153 -0.75 -20.05 15.90
CA ASP A 153 -1.77 -20.09 16.95
C ASP A 153 -1.81 -18.80 17.79
N SER A 154 -0.78 -17.95 17.67
CA SER A 154 -0.64 -16.66 18.34
C SER A 154 -1.06 -15.45 17.50
N ILE A 155 -1.54 -15.64 16.27
CA ILE A 155 -2.09 -14.57 15.44
C ILE A 155 -3.56 -14.87 15.13
N GLY A 156 -4.47 -14.05 15.66
CA GLY A 156 -5.91 -14.28 15.60
C GLY A 156 -6.54 -14.04 14.23
N ASN A 157 -5.97 -13.16 13.42
CA ASN A 157 -6.48 -12.75 12.11
C ASN A 157 -5.58 -13.18 10.94
N LEU A 158 -4.86 -14.30 11.08
CA LEU A 158 -3.92 -14.77 10.06
C LEU A 158 -4.56 -14.98 8.68
N SER A 159 -5.86 -15.32 8.63
CA SER A 159 -6.63 -15.47 7.39
C SER A 159 -6.92 -14.16 6.65
N ASP A 160 -6.88 -13.04 7.36
CA ASP A 160 -7.22 -11.72 6.82
C ASP A 160 -5.97 -11.03 6.23
N LEU A 161 -4.78 -11.52 6.60
CA LEU A 161 -3.51 -11.05 6.08
C LEU A 161 -3.28 -11.49 4.62
N PRO A 162 -2.43 -10.79 3.86
CA PRO A 162 -2.12 -11.14 2.47
C PRO A 162 -1.68 -12.61 2.31
N LYS A 163 -2.13 -13.26 1.23
CA LYS A 163 -1.72 -14.64 0.93
C LYS A 163 -0.21 -14.73 0.75
N GLY A 164 0.41 -15.71 1.41
CA GLY A 164 1.86 -15.87 1.44
C GLY A 164 2.54 -15.22 2.65
N THR A 165 1.77 -14.54 3.51
CA THR A 165 2.26 -14.10 4.83
C THR A 165 2.71 -15.32 5.64
N THR A 166 3.87 -15.20 6.27
CA THR A 166 4.45 -16.21 7.15
C THR A 166 4.63 -15.64 8.54
N VAL A 167 4.55 -16.51 9.56
CA VAL A 167 4.71 -16.11 10.95
C VAL A 167 5.70 -17.04 11.64
N ALA A 168 6.52 -16.47 12.51
CA ALA A 168 7.47 -17.22 13.32
C ALA A 168 7.69 -16.49 14.65
N PHE A 169 8.01 -17.24 15.71
CA PHE A 169 8.53 -16.58 16.91
C PHE A 169 9.92 -16.02 16.62
N GLU A 170 10.18 -14.80 17.08
CA GLU A 170 11.49 -14.17 16.97
C GLU A 170 12.57 -15.02 17.67
N THR A 171 12.20 -15.63 18.79
CA THR A 171 13.02 -16.61 19.52
C THR A 171 12.18 -17.81 19.96
N PRO A 172 12.73 -19.03 20.01
CA PRO A 172 12.01 -20.19 20.52
C PRO A 172 11.49 -19.97 21.94
N VAL A 173 10.22 -20.30 22.19
CA VAL A 173 9.59 -20.14 23.51
C VAL A 173 9.97 -21.32 24.42
N ASP A 174 10.52 -21.03 25.60
CA ASP A 174 10.83 -22.05 26.60
C ASP A 174 9.56 -22.53 27.34
N THR A 175 9.17 -23.78 27.08
CA THR A 175 8.02 -24.43 27.72
C THR A 175 8.41 -25.52 28.72
N ALA A 176 9.68 -25.60 29.15
CA ALA A 176 10.12 -26.60 30.13
C ALA A 176 9.54 -26.34 31.54
N THR A 177 9.06 -25.13 31.80
CA THR A 177 8.52 -24.71 33.10
C THR A 177 7.16 -24.01 32.93
N PRO A 178 6.18 -24.25 33.84
CA PRO A 178 4.91 -23.54 33.82
C PRO A 178 5.04 -22.04 34.04
N GLY A 179 4.06 -21.29 33.54
CA GLY A 179 3.95 -19.84 33.71
C GLY A 179 3.68 -19.11 32.41
N ASP A 180 3.49 -17.80 32.51
CA ASP A 180 3.27 -16.92 31.38
C ASP A 180 4.63 -16.55 30.76
N LYS A 181 4.83 -16.93 29.49
CA LYS A 181 6.07 -16.69 28.74
C LYS A 181 5.82 -15.57 27.71
N PRO A 182 6.35 -14.36 27.90
CA PRO A 182 6.25 -13.32 26.89
C PRO A 182 7.05 -13.73 25.65
N ALA A 183 6.46 -13.54 24.48
CA ALA A 183 7.05 -13.90 23.20
C ALA A 183 6.74 -12.84 22.16
N LYS A 184 7.52 -12.84 21.09
CA LYS A 184 7.34 -11.95 19.94
C LYS A 184 7.11 -12.79 18.70
N VAL A 185 6.04 -12.49 17.96
CA VAL A 185 5.77 -13.11 16.67
C VAL A 185 6.15 -12.12 15.58
N VAL A 186 7.07 -12.54 14.70
CA VAL A 186 7.43 -11.80 13.50
C VAL A 186 6.51 -12.25 12.38
N VAL A 187 5.76 -11.29 11.84
CA VAL A 187 4.90 -11.48 10.67
C VAL A 187 5.67 -10.98 9.46
N THR A 188 5.94 -11.85 8.49
CA THR A 188 6.64 -11.49 7.24
C THR A 188 5.67 -11.57 6.07
N TYR A 189 5.44 -10.43 5.43
CA TYR A 189 4.51 -10.29 4.31
C TYR A 189 5.14 -10.67 2.97
N PRO A 190 4.33 -10.92 1.93
CA PRO A 190 4.81 -11.28 0.59
C PRO A 190 5.71 -10.22 -0.05
N ASP A 191 5.49 -8.92 0.24
CA ASP A 191 6.34 -7.82 -0.22
C ASP A 191 7.68 -7.69 0.53
N GLY A 192 7.91 -8.57 1.52
CA GLY A 192 9.11 -8.59 2.36
C GLY A 192 9.07 -7.65 3.57
N SER A 193 8.06 -6.79 3.67
CA SER A 193 7.82 -5.98 4.88
C SER A 193 7.44 -6.87 6.07
N LYS A 194 7.58 -6.34 7.29
CA LYS A 194 7.40 -7.11 8.52
C LYS A 194 6.74 -6.30 9.62
N ASP A 195 5.89 -6.98 10.38
CA ASP A 195 5.41 -6.53 11.69
C ASP A 195 5.93 -7.43 12.80
N THR A 196 5.93 -6.91 14.03
CA THR A 196 6.24 -7.69 15.24
C THR A 196 5.14 -7.49 16.27
N VAL A 197 4.60 -8.60 16.76
CA VAL A 197 3.48 -8.63 17.69
C VAL A 197 3.93 -9.25 19.00
N ASP A 198 3.73 -8.53 20.11
CA ASP A 198 3.97 -9.05 21.45
C ASP A 198 2.77 -9.92 21.88
N VAL A 199 3.04 -11.14 22.36
CA VAL A 199 2.03 -12.12 22.81
C VAL A 199 2.50 -12.83 24.08
N THR A 200 1.58 -13.48 24.78
CA THR A 200 1.89 -14.36 25.91
C THR A 200 1.58 -15.82 25.58
N VAL A 201 2.54 -16.70 25.81
CA VAL A 201 2.34 -18.16 25.79
C VAL A 201 2.23 -18.65 27.23
N LYS A 202 1.03 -19.06 27.63
CA LYS A 202 0.78 -19.63 28.96
C LYS A 202 1.09 -21.11 28.99
N VAL A 203 2.11 -21.50 29.75
CA VAL A 203 2.52 -22.90 29.92
C VAL A 203 1.87 -23.47 31.18
N VAL A 204 1.11 -24.55 31.05
CA VAL A 204 0.43 -25.21 32.19
C VAL A 204 1.00 -26.60 32.46
N ASP A 205 1.18 -26.95 33.74
CA ASP A 205 1.45 -28.34 34.16
C ASP A 205 0.11 -29.03 34.46
N PRO A 206 -0.31 -30.04 33.68
CA PRO A 206 -1.56 -30.73 33.92
C PRO A 206 -1.50 -31.70 35.13
N ARG A 207 -0.31 -31.97 35.69
CA ARG A 207 -0.15 -32.90 36.82
C ARG A 207 -0.73 -32.33 38.10
N THR A 208 -1.38 -33.19 38.89
CA THR A 208 -1.82 -32.84 40.24
C THR A 208 -0.63 -32.77 41.19
N ASP A 209 -0.78 -32.11 42.34
CA ASP A 209 0.30 -32.05 43.33
C ASP A 209 0.58 -33.41 43.97
N ALA A 210 -0.38 -34.35 43.93
CA ALA A 210 -0.17 -35.75 44.28
C ALA A 210 0.71 -36.47 43.25
N ASP A 211 0.55 -36.18 41.95
CA ASP A 211 1.41 -36.73 40.90
C ASP A 211 2.83 -36.13 40.92
N LYS A 212 2.97 -34.92 41.47
CA LYS A 212 4.28 -34.25 41.63
C LYS A 212 5.04 -34.71 42.87
N ASN A 213 4.35 -35.19 43.89
CA ASN A 213 4.93 -35.59 45.17
C ASN A 213 4.60 -37.06 45.46
N ASP A 214 5.56 -37.96 45.28
CA ASP A 214 5.48 -39.32 45.82
C ASP A 214 5.79 -39.27 47.32
N PRO A 215 4.80 -39.40 48.23
CA PRO A 215 5.09 -39.45 49.64
C PRO A 215 5.74 -40.80 49.91
N ALA A 216 7.08 -40.84 49.88
CA ALA A 216 7.84 -41.96 50.42
C ALA A 216 7.53 -42.06 51.92
N GLY A 217 6.50 -42.85 52.27
CA GLY A 217 6.17 -43.18 53.64
C GLY A 217 7.38 -43.88 54.25
N LYS A 218 8.07 -43.19 55.18
CA LYS A 218 9.03 -43.89 56.03
C LYS A 218 8.23 -44.79 56.97
N ASP A 219 8.49 -46.10 56.91
CA ASP A 219 7.96 -47.06 57.88
C ASP A 219 8.29 -46.57 59.29
N GLN A 220 7.26 -46.27 60.08
CA GLN A 220 7.43 -46.02 61.51
C GLN A 220 7.42 -47.37 62.21
N GLN A 221 8.60 -47.81 62.64
CA GLN A 221 8.75 -48.99 63.47
C GLN A 221 8.35 -48.65 64.91
N VAL A 222 7.14 -49.04 65.31
CA VAL A 222 6.69 -48.95 66.71
C VAL A 222 7.18 -50.17 67.49
N ASN A 223 8.24 -50.00 68.28
CA ASN A 223 8.69 -51.03 69.23
C ASN A 223 7.84 -50.95 70.52
N GLY A 224 6.64 -51.54 70.49
CA GLY A 224 5.76 -51.67 71.66
C GLY A 224 5.47 -53.13 71.99
N LYS A 225 5.96 -53.62 73.14
CA LYS A 225 5.53 -54.90 73.72
C LYS A 225 4.07 -54.80 74.17
N GLY A 226 3.16 -55.49 73.47
CA GLY A 226 1.81 -55.77 73.95
C GLY A 226 0.71 -55.39 72.97
N ASN A 227 -0.01 -56.40 72.46
CA ASN A 227 -1.18 -56.24 71.59
C ASN A 227 -2.29 -55.45 72.28
N LYS A 228 -2.45 -54.18 71.92
CA LYS A 228 -3.74 -53.48 71.95
C LYS A 228 -3.74 -52.37 70.91
N LEU A 229 -4.62 -52.44 69.91
CA LEU A 229 -4.87 -51.31 69.02
C LEU A 229 -5.47 -50.15 69.85
N PRO A 230 -5.07 -48.89 69.63
CA PRO A 230 -5.74 -47.76 70.24
C PRO A 230 -7.16 -47.65 69.67
N ALA A 231 -8.15 -47.52 70.56
CA ALA A 231 -9.51 -47.14 70.19
C ALA A 231 -9.56 -45.63 69.97
N THR A 232 -10.16 -45.19 68.87
CA THR A 232 -10.39 -43.77 68.58
C THR A 232 -11.32 -43.17 69.64
N GLY A 233 -10.78 -42.28 70.49
CA GLY A 233 -11.58 -41.52 71.45
C GLY A 233 -10.91 -41.13 72.77
N GLU A 234 -9.71 -41.61 73.10
CA GLU A 234 -9.00 -41.19 74.32
C GLU A 234 -7.95 -40.10 74.03
N ASN A 235 -8.13 -38.95 74.69
CA ASN A 235 -7.15 -37.86 74.76
C ASN A 235 -5.96 -38.32 75.62
N ALA A 236 -5.09 -39.15 75.08
CA ALA A 236 -3.76 -39.33 75.60
C ALA A 236 -2.84 -38.39 74.85
N THR A 237 -2.14 -37.51 75.54
CA THR A 237 -1.04 -36.70 75.03
C THR A 237 0.23 -37.55 75.00
N PRO A 238 0.82 -37.88 73.84
CA PRO A 238 2.22 -38.22 73.77
C PRO A 238 2.97 -36.99 73.27
N PHE A 239 4.14 -36.75 73.85
CA PHE A 239 5.12 -35.80 73.36
C PHE A 239 5.52 -36.15 71.92
N PHE A 240 4.78 -35.61 70.94
CA PHE A 240 5.22 -35.57 69.56
C PHE A 240 6.05 -34.30 69.38
N ASN A 241 7.33 -34.46 69.00
CA ASN A 241 8.04 -33.39 68.32
C ASN A 241 7.37 -33.20 66.95
N VAL A 242 6.32 -32.38 66.92
CA VAL A 242 5.72 -31.86 65.71
C VAL A 242 6.73 -30.89 65.12
N ALA A 243 7.51 -31.34 64.13
CA ALA A 243 8.04 -30.43 63.14
C ALA A 243 6.83 -29.90 62.37
N ALA A 244 6.31 -28.75 62.82
CA ALA A 244 5.16 -28.09 62.24
C ALA A 244 5.52 -27.63 60.82
N LEU A 245 5.13 -28.42 59.81
CA LEU A 245 5.01 -27.92 58.45
C LEU A 245 3.65 -27.22 58.36
N THR A 246 3.63 -25.91 58.60
CA THR A 246 2.44 -25.09 58.48
C THR A 246 2.03 -24.99 57.00
N ILE A 247 1.06 -25.80 56.60
CA ILE A 247 0.35 -25.62 55.34
C ILE A 247 -0.69 -24.52 55.60
N ILE A 248 -0.42 -23.30 55.14
CA ILE A 248 -1.44 -22.24 55.10
C ILE A 248 -2.38 -22.60 53.96
N SER A 249 -3.40 -23.42 54.24
CA SER A 249 -4.55 -23.55 53.35
C SER A 249 -5.42 -22.31 53.55
N SER A 250 -5.24 -21.32 52.68
CA SER A 250 -6.21 -20.23 52.49
C SER A 250 -7.54 -20.83 52.04
N VAL A 251 -8.49 -20.95 52.96
CA VAL A 251 -9.87 -21.33 52.68
C VAL A 251 -10.54 -20.16 51.95
N GLY A 252 -10.72 -20.31 50.64
CA GLY A 252 -11.66 -19.49 49.88
C GLY A 252 -13.09 -19.84 50.30
N LEU A 253 -13.84 -18.83 50.76
CA LEU A 253 -15.23 -18.95 51.17
C LEU A 253 -16.09 -19.55 50.04
N LEU A 254 -16.78 -20.66 50.35
CA LEU A 254 -17.87 -21.19 49.55
C LEU A 254 -19.17 -20.47 49.96
N SER A 255 -19.67 -19.60 49.08
CA SER A 255 -20.96 -18.93 49.26
C SER A 255 -22.11 -19.94 49.18
N VAL A 256 -22.88 -20.01 50.26
CA VAL A 256 -24.16 -20.72 50.36
C VAL A 256 -25.24 -19.90 49.65
N SER A 257 -25.80 -20.40 48.55
CA SER A 257 -27.15 -20.01 48.12
C SER A 257 -28.15 -20.98 48.72
N LYS A 258 -28.86 -20.51 49.75
CA LYS A 258 -30.04 -21.15 50.33
C LYS A 258 -31.16 -21.19 49.29
N LYS A 259 -31.74 -22.37 49.12
CA LYS A 259 -33.08 -22.60 48.56
C LYS A 259 -34.04 -22.90 49.70
N LYS A 260 -35.19 -22.23 49.72
CA LYS A 260 -36.49 -22.63 50.31
C LYS A 260 -37.57 -21.88 49.49
N GLU A 261 -38.42 -22.60 48.74
CA GLU A 261 -39.75 -23.12 49.15
C GLU A 261 -40.69 -21.95 49.46
N ASP A 262 -41.83 -21.70 48.80
CA ASP A 262 -42.75 -22.52 47.98
C ASP A 262 -43.22 -21.76 46.72
#